data_AF-A0A939G5L8-F1
#
_entry.id   AF-A0A939G5L8-F1
#
_cell.length_a   1.000
_cell.length_b   1.000
_cell.length_c   1.000
_cell.angle_alpha   90.00
_cell.angle_beta   90.00
_cell.angle_gamma   90.00
#
_symmetry.space_group_name_H-M   'P 1'
#
loop_
_entity.id
_entity.type
_entity.pdbx_description
1 polymer ?
#
loop_
_entity_poly.entity_id
_entity_poly.type
_entity_poly.pdbx_seq_one_letter_code
_entity_poly.pdbx_strand_id
1 'polypeptide(L)'
;MTTWLTSFLFMVVLCYESNAQATIDNKTQFHSRSFGVQGGLSLLENPFVLYPIVGLSYSQTALGFRRHQLAIFSQLDVIMLPTIETKFLFSTSLQYKYISKKRFESAIFLGLNYQLRKLAYDNYQFEDNVLKNKGSYLHQIGPIAGINIGYKLIKKKNYSVSPFFGVSMIKLNKSYKPGVLSGYKPNFTFGLFLNK
;
A
#
# COMPACT_ATOMS: atom_id res chain seq x y z
N MET A 1 -8.12 25.38 10.65
CA MET A 1 -8.91 24.29 10.03
C MET A 1 -7.96 23.18 9.63
N THR A 2 -8.15 21.96 10.13
CA THR A 2 -7.35 20.79 9.75
C THR A 2 -7.94 20.19 8.47
N THR A 3 -7.25 20.35 7.35
CA THR A 3 -7.57 19.65 6.09
C THR A 3 -7.22 18.18 6.26
N TRP A 4 -8.23 17.34 6.51
CA TRP A 4 -8.03 15.90 6.61
C TRP A 4 -8.15 15.30 5.22
N LEU A 5 -7.08 14.68 4.71
CA LEU A 5 -7.16 13.84 3.51
C LEU A 5 -8.11 12.67 3.77
N THR A 6 -9.26 12.57 3.10
CA THR A 6 -9.58 11.26 2.52
C THR A 6 -8.79 11.16 1.23
N SER A 7 -8.06 10.05 1.08
CA SER A 7 -7.29 9.77 -0.12
C SER A 7 -8.05 8.73 -0.90
N PHE A 8 -8.59 9.13 -2.05
CA PHE A 8 -8.96 8.18 -3.09
C PHE A 8 -7.69 7.89 -3.88
N LEU A 9 -7.20 6.66 -3.74
CA LEU A 9 -5.98 6.18 -4.39
C LEU A 9 -6.37 5.30 -5.58
N PHE A 10 -6.23 5.82 -6.80
CA PHE A 10 -6.29 4.99 -8.00
C PHE A 10 -4.89 4.49 -8.29
N MET A 11 -4.63 3.18 -8.35
CA MET A 11 -3.27 2.63 -8.42
C MET A 11 -3.19 1.41 -9.34
N VAL A 12 -2.67 1.60 -10.54
CA VAL A 12 -2.35 0.50 -11.45
C VAL A 12 -1.04 -0.16 -10.97
N VAL A 13 -1.13 -1.37 -10.43
CA VAL A 13 0.02 -2.16 -9.95
C VAL A 13 0.46 -3.17 -10.99
N LEU A 14 1.43 -2.84 -11.82
CA LEU A 14 2.03 -3.79 -12.76
C LEU A 14 3.03 -4.67 -12.00
N CYS A 15 2.54 -5.73 -11.34
CA CYS A 15 3.39 -6.70 -10.66
C CYS A 15 3.78 -7.83 -11.61
N TYR A 16 5.08 -8.02 -11.84
CA TYR A 16 5.65 -9.17 -12.53
C TYR A 16 5.99 -10.25 -11.50
N GLU A 17 5.25 -11.35 -11.51
CA GLU A 17 5.55 -12.54 -10.69
C GLU A 17 6.41 -13.51 -11.51
N SER A 18 7.66 -13.74 -11.08
CA SER A 18 8.48 -14.82 -11.64
C SER A 18 8.21 -16.11 -10.87
N ASN A 19 7.49 -17.03 -11.51
CA ASN A 19 7.25 -18.36 -10.98
C ASN A 19 8.48 -19.24 -11.26
N ALA A 20 9.40 -19.35 -10.30
CA ALA A 20 10.32 -20.48 -10.24
C ALA A 20 9.60 -21.64 -9.53
N GLN A 21 9.39 -22.76 -10.22
CA GLN A 21 8.74 -23.99 -9.72
C GLN A 21 9.78 -25.11 -9.63
N ALA A 22 9.78 -25.97 -8.60
CA ALA A 22 9.07 -27.27 -8.55
C ALA A 22 9.66 -28.08 -7.34
N THR A 23 9.07 -29.07 -6.64
CA THR A 23 7.79 -29.81 -6.70
C THR A 23 7.70 -30.75 -5.47
N ILE A 24 6.52 -30.78 -4.81
CA ILE A 24 5.71 -31.96 -4.44
C ILE A 24 6.41 -33.17 -3.76
N ASP A 25 6.48 -33.18 -2.42
CA ASP A 25 5.70 -34.08 -1.55
C ASP A 25 5.93 -33.73 -0.05
N ASN A 26 4.84 -33.71 0.72
CA ASN A 26 4.66 -33.45 2.17
C ASN A 26 5.38 -32.28 2.91
N LYS A 27 6.28 -31.49 2.32
CA LYS A 27 7.01 -30.36 3.00
C LYS A 27 7.20 -29.09 2.15
N THR A 28 6.20 -28.62 1.41
CA THR A 28 6.40 -27.64 0.32
C THR A 28 6.72 -26.19 0.76
N GLN A 29 7.89 -25.67 0.35
CA GLN A 29 8.23 -24.23 0.29
C GLN A 29 8.26 -23.79 -1.18
N PHE A 30 7.36 -22.87 -1.56
CA PHE A 30 7.40 -22.17 -2.84
C PHE A 30 7.97 -20.77 -2.59
N HIS A 31 9.12 -20.45 -3.19
CA HIS A 31 9.68 -19.10 -3.19
C HIS A 31 9.43 -18.46 -4.56
N SER A 32 8.25 -17.86 -4.73
CA SER A 32 8.04 -16.91 -5.83
C SER A 32 8.49 -15.53 -5.38
N ARG A 33 9.21 -14.83 -6.25
CA ARG A 33 9.53 -13.42 -6.10
C ARG A 33 8.81 -12.66 -7.19
N SER A 34 8.26 -11.52 -6.84
CA SER A 34 7.59 -10.63 -7.77
C SER A 34 8.03 -9.20 -7.55
N PHE A 35 8.20 -8.48 -8.65
CA PHE A 35 8.56 -7.07 -8.66
C PHE A 35 7.51 -6.33 -9.43
N GLY A 36 7.04 -5.21 -8.91
CA GLY A 36 6.04 -4.41 -9.59
C GLY A 36 6.39 -2.94 -9.63
N VAL A 37 5.91 -2.28 -10.69
CA VAL A 37 5.84 -0.83 -10.76
C VAL A 37 4.37 -0.46 -10.59
N GLN A 38 4.12 0.57 -9.78
CA GLN A 38 2.79 1.08 -9.56
C GLN A 38 2.72 2.54 -9.91
N GLY A 39 1.64 2.91 -10.59
CA GLY A 39 1.35 4.27 -11.00
C GLY A 39 -0.07 4.62 -10.62
N GLY A 40 -0.29 5.83 -10.15
CA GLY A 40 -1.60 6.19 -9.62
C GLY A 40 -1.86 7.69 -9.49
N LEU A 41 -3.07 7.98 -9.03
CA LEU A 41 -3.50 9.32 -8.64
C LEU A 41 -4.04 9.27 -7.21
N SER A 42 -3.59 10.19 -6.35
CA SER A 42 -4.23 10.48 -5.07
C SER A 42 -5.05 11.74 -5.20
N LEU A 43 -6.30 11.70 -4.75
CA LEU A 43 -7.08 12.91 -4.52
C LEU A 43 -6.82 13.44 -3.11
N LEU A 44 -6.74 14.76 -2.97
CA LEU A 44 -6.85 15.46 -1.68
C LEU A 44 -8.16 16.23 -1.69
N GLU A 45 -8.98 16.09 -0.66
CA GLU A 45 -10.33 16.67 -0.64
C GLU A 45 -10.35 18.21 -0.62
N ASN A 46 -9.26 18.86 -0.17
CA ASN A 46 -9.26 20.30 0.03
C ASN A 46 -7.85 20.90 -0.04
N PRO A 47 -7.43 21.47 -1.20
CA PRO A 47 -8.16 21.63 -2.46
C PRO A 47 -8.31 20.30 -3.23
N PHE A 48 -9.42 20.09 -3.96
CA PHE A 48 -9.67 18.95 -4.85
C PHE A 48 -8.60 18.84 -5.95
N VAL A 49 -7.45 18.30 -5.60
CA VAL A 49 -6.29 18.22 -6.48
C VAL A 49 -5.85 16.77 -6.56
N LEU A 50 -5.65 16.32 -7.80
CA LEU A 50 -5.11 15.02 -8.13
C LEU A 50 -3.59 15.09 -8.16
N TYR A 51 -2.93 14.15 -7.51
CA TYR A 51 -1.48 14.07 -7.46
C TYR A 51 -0.98 12.76 -8.04
N PRO A 52 0.06 12.81 -8.88
CA PRO A 52 0.68 11.60 -9.38
C PRO A 52 1.35 10.84 -8.25
N ILE A 53 1.24 9.52 -8.35
CA ILE A 53 1.92 8.58 -7.48
C ILE A 53 2.68 7.64 -8.37
N VAL A 54 3.95 7.43 -8.03
CA VAL A 54 4.76 6.39 -8.63
C VAL A 54 5.38 5.61 -7.51
N GLY A 55 5.39 4.30 -7.65
CA GLY A 55 5.99 3.42 -6.66
C GLY A 55 6.52 2.14 -7.24
N LEU A 56 7.27 1.46 -6.39
CA LEU A 56 7.82 0.14 -6.62
C LEU A 56 7.27 -0.79 -5.55
N SER A 57 6.87 -1.98 -5.96
CA SER A 57 6.47 -3.06 -5.06
C SER A 57 7.38 -4.25 -5.24
N TYR A 58 7.62 -4.95 -4.14
CA TYR A 58 8.29 -6.24 -4.11
C TYR A 58 7.48 -7.17 -3.24
N SER A 59 7.22 -8.38 -3.72
CA SER A 59 6.74 -9.45 -2.85
C SER A 59 7.51 -10.72 -3.00
N GLN A 60 7.59 -11.42 -1.88
CA GLN A 60 8.18 -12.74 -1.79
C GLN A 60 7.22 -13.68 -1.09
N THR A 61 6.80 -14.72 -1.79
CA THR A 61 6.01 -15.80 -1.20
C THR A 61 6.90 -16.59 -0.24
N ALA A 62 6.56 -16.56 1.04
CA ALA A 62 7.25 -17.29 2.09
C ALA A 62 6.75 -18.74 2.17
N LEU A 63 5.42 -18.94 2.07
CA LEU A 63 4.77 -20.25 2.14
C LEU A 63 3.61 -20.30 1.15
N GLY A 64 3.42 -21.42 0.48
CA GLY A 64 2.34 -21.60 -0.48
C GLY A 64 1.82 -23.02 -0.49
N PHE A 65 0.53 -23.22 -0.20
CA PHE A 65 -0.13 -24.51 -0.29
C PHE A 65 -1.42 -24.40 -1.09
N ARG A 66 -1.43 -25.00 -2.30
CA ARG A 66 -2.57 -25.05 -3.23
C ARG A 66 -3.16 -23.67 -3.54
N ARG A 67 -4.14 -23.24 -2.75
CA ARG A 67 -4.89 -21.99 -2.91
C ARG A 67 -4.48 -20.91 -1.92
N HIS A 68 -3.66 -21.26 -0.93
CA HIS A 68 -3.29 -20.41 0.17
C HIS A 68 -1.83 -20.02 -0.01
N GLN A 69 -1.55 -18.73 0.03
CA GLN A 69 -0.20 -18.18 -0.10
C GLN A 69 0.01 -17.17 1.02
N LEU A 70 1.18 -17.24 1.67
CA LEU A 70 1.66 -16.26 2.61
C LEU A 70 2.88 -15.58 1.97
N ALA A 71 2.81 -14.27 1.83
CA ALA A 71 3.86 -13.46 1.23
C ALA A 71 4.23 -12.29 2.12
N ILE A 72 5.49 -11.91 2.06
CA ILE A 72 5.95 -10.60 2.54
C ILE A 72 5.82 -9.65 1.36
N PHE A 73 5.13 -8.54 1.56
CA PHE A 73 4.90 -7.52 0.55
C PHE A 73 5.44 -6.18 1.06
N SER A 74 6.37 -5.62 0.31
CA SER A 74 7.01 -4.33 0.58
C SER A 74 6.78 -3.37 -0.57
N GLN A 75 6.56 -2.09 -0.24
CA GLN A 75 6.19 -1.06 -1.19
C GLN A 75 6.89 0.25 -0.87
N LEU A 76 7.35 0.94 -1.90
CA LEU A 76 7.92 2.27 -1.85
C LEU A 76 7.14 3.17 -2.81
N ASP A 77 6.50 4.22 -2.31
CA ASP A 77 5.84 5.23 -3.14
C ASP A 77 6.42 6.62 -2.93
N VAL A 78 6.33 7.40 -3.99
CA VAL A 78 6.56 8.84 -3.99
C VAL A 78 5.29 9.55 -4.43
N ILE A 79 4.81 10.49 -3.61
CA ILE A 79 3.71 11.40 -3.93
C ILE A 79 4.28 12.82 -3.93
N MET A 80 4.21 13.49 -5.07
CA MET A 80 4.77 14.84 -5.23
C MET A 80 3.65 15.88 -5.20
N LEU A 81 3.71 16.83 -4.25
CA LEU A 81 2.91 18.05 -4.22
C LEU A 81 3.89 19.23 -4.39
N PRO A 82 4.15 19.69 -5.63
CA PRO A 82 5.25 20.61 -5.95
C PRO A 82 5.32 21.90 -5.13
N THR A 83 4.19 22.36 -4.61
CA THR A 83 4.08 23.62 -3.86
C THR A 83 3.86 23.43 -2.35
N ILE A 84 3.67 22.20 -1.89
CA ILE A 84 3.26 21.92 -0.50
C ILE A 84 4.25 20.97 0.16
N GLU A 85 4.46 19.81 -0.44
CA GLU A 85 5.26 18.75 0.16
C GLU A 85 5.59 17.60 -0.80
N THR A 86 6.67 16.88 -0.53
CA THR A 86 6.92 15.56 -1.11
C THR A 86 6.74 14.49 -0.05
N LYS A 87 5.99 13.43 -0.35
CA LYS A 87 5.78 12.29 0.55
C LYS A 87 6.49 11.07 0.00
N PHE A 88 7.27 10.41 0.85
CA PHE A 88 7.81 9.09 0.62
C PHE A 88 7.09 8.12 1.55
N LEU A 89 6.48 7.08 0.99
CA LEU A 89 5.75 6.05 1.73
C LEU A 89 6.50 4.74 1.61
N PHE A 90 6.87 4.16 2.73
CA PHE A 90 7.52 2.87 2.84
C PHE A 90 6.58 1.94 3.57
N SER A 91 6.10 0.89 2.92
CA SER A 91 5.19 -0.07 3.52
C SER A 91 5.84 -1.44 3.56
N THR A 92 5.66 -2.17 4.64
CA THR A 92 5.96 -3.61 4.67
C THR A 92 4.83 -4.33 5.37
N SER A 93 4.39 -5.45 4.80
CA SER A 93 3.23 -6.18 5.26
C SER A 93 3.36 -7.67 5.05
N LEU A 94 2.73 -8.42 5.94
CA LEU A 94 2.46 -9.83 5.76
C LEU A 94 1.10 -9.96 5.07
N GLN A 95 1.07 -10.65 3.93
CA GLN A 95 -0.13 -10.84 3.12
C GLN A 95 -0.48 -12.32 3.05
N TYR A 96 -1.71 -12.64 3.42
CA TYR A 96 -2.30 -13.94 3.18
C TYR A 96 -3.25 -13.86 1.99
N LYS A 97 -2.95 -14.60 0.92
CA LYS A 97 -3.73 -14.66 -0.32
C LYS A 97 -4.45 -16.01 -0.45
N TYR A 98 -5.73 -15.94 -0.78
CA TYR A 98 -6.59 -17.06 -1.13
C TYR A 98 -6.99 -16.99 -2.60
N ILE A 99 -6.68 -18.04 -3.37
CA ILE A 99 -6.99 -18.16 -4.80
C ILE A 99 -8.08 -19.23 -4.97
N SER A 100 -9.32 -18.81 -5.23
CA SER A 100 -10.44 -19.74 -5.46
C SER A 100 -10.30 -20.53 -6.76
N LYS A 101 -11.02 -21.66 -6.88
CA LYS A 101 -11.14 -22.39 -8.16
C LYS A 101 -11.80 -21.51 -9.25
N LYS A 102 -12.76 -20.66 -8.86
CA LYS A 102 -13.61 -19.88 -9.77
C LYS A 102 -13.00 -18.52 -10.13
N ARG A 103 -11.68 -18.41 -10.32
CA ARG A 103 -10.97 -17.19 -10.75
C ARG A 103 -10.95 -16.02 -9.76
N PHE A 104 -11.67 -16.13 -8.64
CA PHE A 104 -11.66 -15.16 -7.55
C PHE A 104 -10.38 -15.24 -6.72
N GLU A 105 -9.85 -14.10 -6.32
CA GLU A 105 -8.69 -13.96 -5.45
C GLU A 105 -9.04 -12.99 -4.32
N SER A 106 -8.69 -13.33 -3.08
CA SER A 106 -8.73 -12.39 -1.96
C SER A 106 -7.40 -12.41 -1.24
N ALA A 107 -6.99 -11.27 -0.70
CA ALA A 107 -5.80 -11.18 0.11
C ALA A 107 -6.07 -10.28 1.31
N ILE A 108 -5.75 -10.75 2.51
CA ILE A 108 -5.76 -9.94 3.73
C ILE A 108 -4.31 -9.63 4.06
N PHE A 109 -4.04 -8.40 4.48
CA PHE A 109 -2.69 -8.00 4.86
C PHE A 109 -2.68 -7.18 6.15
N LEU A 110 -1.60 -7.34 6.90
CA LEU A 110 -1.29 -6.57 8.10
C LEU A 110 0.17 -6.15 8.01
N GLY A 111 0.47 -4.89 8.34
CA GLY A 111 1.80 -4.36 8.19
C GLY A 111 2.03 -3.05 8.89
N LEU A 112 3.16 -2.44 8.55
CA LEU A 112 3.58 -1.13 8.98
C LEU A 112 3.78 -0.23 7.77
N ASN A 113 3.40 1.03 7.91
CA ASN A 113 3.68 2.09 6.96
C ASN A 113 4.52 3.15 7.67
N TYR A 114 5.63 3.51 7.05
CA TYR A 114 6.47 4.64 7.41
C TYR A 114 6.35 5.70 6.33
N GLN A 115 5.99 6.91 6.75
CA GLN A 115 5.81 8.06 5.90
C GLN A 115 6.80 9.14 6.27
N LEU A 116 7.61 9.56 5.29
CA LEU A 116 8.46 10.74 5.36
C LEU A 116 7.82 11.86 4.53
N ARG A 117 7.52 13.00 5.13
CA ARG A 117 7.03 14.19 4.43
C ARG A 117 8.12 15.26 4.48
N LYS A 118 8.52 15.77 3.32
CA LYS A 118 9.33 16.97 3.19
C LYS A 118 8.42 18.12 2.77
N LEU A 119 8.20 19.07 3.67
CA LEU A 119 7.44 20.28 3.41
C LEU A 119 8.24 21.23 2.51
N ALA A 120 7.55 22.02 1.70
CA ALA A 120 8.16 23.11 0.92
C ALA A 120 8.54 24.32 1.80
N TYR A 121 8.12 24.33 3.07
CA TYR A 121 8.30 25.40 4.04
C TYR A 121 8.70 24.84 5.41
N ASP A 122 9.27 25.68 6.26
CA ASP A 122 9.59 25.32 7.65
C ASP A 122 8.33 25.25 8.51
N ASN A 123 8.22 24.17 9.28
CA ASN A 123 7.11 23.98 10.20
C ASN A 123 7.41 24.63 11.54
N TYR A 124 6.63 25.64 11.91
CA TYR A 124 6.69 26.26 13.22
C TYR A 124 5.54 25.77 14.10
N GLN A 125 5.85 25.40 15.33
CA GLN A 125 4.85 24.98 16.32
C GLN A 125 4.98 25.82 17.58
N PHE A 126 3.85 26.26 18.12
CA PHE A 126 3.80 26.85 19.44
C PHE A 126 3.94 25.75 20.49
N GLU A 127 5.00 25.83 21.28
CA GLU A 127 5.28 24.93 22.41
C GLU A 127 5.73 25.82 23.57
N ASP A 128 5.03 25.75 24.70
CA ASP A 128 5.30 26.56 25.90
C ASP A 128 5.27 28.08 25.64
N ASN A 129 4.30 28.55 24.86
CA ASN A 129 4.15 29.96 24.41
C ASN A 129 5.32 30.50 23.56
N VAL A 130 6.24 29.63 23.11
CA VAL A 130 7.33 29.99 22.21
C VAL A 130 7.12 29.34 20.85
N LEU A 131 7.34 30.10 19.78
CA LEU A 131 7.32 29.58 18.42
C LEU A 131 8.64 28.85 18.14
N LYS A 132 8.60 27.52 18.05
CA LYS A 132 9.79 26.69 17.76
C LYS A 132 9.77 26.21 16.30
N ASN A 133 10.89 26.35 15.60
CA ASN A 133 11.09 25.73 14.28
C ASN A 133 11.33 24.23 14.48
N LYS A 134 10.44 23.39 13.95
CA LYS A 134 10.53 21.93 13.97
C LYS A 134 11.11 21.36 12.67
N GLY A 135 11.60 22.23 11.78
CA GLY A 135 12.17 21.90 10.47
C GLY A 135 11.10 21.61 9.41
N SER A 136 11.55 21.17 8.23
CA SER A 136 10.69 20.87 7.08
C SER A 136 10.37 19.38 6.93
N TYR A 137 10.96 18.50 7.75
CA TYR A 137 10.73 17.06 7.69
C TYR A 137 9.75 16.60 8.77
N LEU A 138 8.78 15.78 8.38
CA LEU A 138 7.86 15.11 9.27
C LEU A 138 7.94 13.61 9.05
N HIS A 139 8.09 12.87 10.15
CA HIS A 139 8.13 11.41 10.14
C HIS A 139 6.86 10.88 10.79
N GLN A 140 6.35 9.77 10.25
CA GLN A 140 5.17 9.13 10.79
C GLN A 140 5.28 7.63 10.57
N ILE A 141 4.97 6.84 11.59
CA ILE A 141 4.84 5.40 11.49
C ILE A 141 3.44 5.00 11.97
N GLY A 142 2.83 4.03 11.30
CA GLY A 142 1.53 3.53 11.69
C GLY A 142 1.25 2.13 11.16
N PRO A 143 0.45 1.34 11.89
CA PRO A 143 -0.05 0.09 11.36
C PRO A 143 -0.95 0.31 10.15
N ILE A 144 -0.89 -0.65 9.23
CA ILE A 144 -1.81 -0.79 8.12
C ILE A 144 -2.42 -2.18 8.14
N ALA A 145 -3.73 -2.26 7.94
CA ALA A 145 -4.42 -3.52 7.73
C ALA A 145 -5.41 -3.36 6.60
N GLY A 146 -5.62 -4.39 5.78
CA GLY A 146 -6.54 -4.28 4.67
C GLY A 146 -6.88 -5.60 4.01
N ILE A 147 -7.79 -5.51 3.06
CA ILE A 147 -8.23 -6.60 2.21
C ILE A 147 -8.21 -6.15 0.75
N ASN A 148 -7.67 -6.99 -0.12
CA ASN A 148 -7.75 -6.87 -1.56
C ASN A 148 -8.62 -8.00 -2.10
N ILE A 149 -9.50 -7.69 -3.03
CA ILE A 149 -10.40 -8.64 -3.68
C ILE A 149 -10.23 -8.46 -5.19
N GLY A 150 -9.98 -9.53 -5.91
CA GLY A 150 -9.79 -9.51 -7.35
C GLY A 150 -10.44 -10.67 -8.08
N TYR A 151 -10.57 -10.52 -9.39
CA TYR A 151 -11.17 -11.52 -10.26
C TYR A 151 -10.36 -11.67 -11.56
N LYS A 152 -9.89 -12.87 -11.89
CA LYS A 152 -9.13 -13.12 -13.13
C LYS A 152 -10.05 -12.95 -14.34
N LEU A 153 -10.01 -11.79 -14.99
CA LEU A 153 -10.69 -11.56 -16.27
C LEU A 153 -10.07 -12.43 -17.36
N ILE A 154 -8.73 -12.42 -17.44
CA ILE A 154 -7.99 -13.21 -18.42
C ILE A 154 -7.15 -14.24 -17.66
N LYS A 155 -7.29 -15.51 -18.04
CA LYS A 155 -6.45 -16.61 -17.54
C LYS A 155 -6.01 -17.47 -18.73
N LYS A 156 -4.78 -17.28 -19.19
CA LYS A 156 -4.11 -18.18 -20.14
C LYS A 156 -3.07 -19.02 -19.40
N LYS A 157 -2.45 -19.98 -20.09
CA LYS A 157 -1.52 -20.95 -19.50
C LYS A 157 -0.33 -20.29 -18.77
N ASN A 158 0.16 -19.15 -19.30
CA ASN A 158 1.37 -18.46 -18.85
C ASN A 158 1.14 -16.98 -18.54
N TYR A 159 -0.12 -16.55 -18.38
CA TYR A 159 -0.39 -15.22 -17.84
C TYR A 159 -1.84 -15.10 -17.34
N SER A 160 -2.05 -14.21 -16.38
CA SER A 160 -3.37 -13.80 -15.95
C SER A 160 -3.45 -12.31 -15.66
N VAL A 161 -4.61 -11.72 -15.99
CA VAL A 161 -4.95 -10.33 -15.66
C VAL A 161 -6.11 -10.35 -14.68
N SER A 162 -5.91 -9.79 -13.48
CA SER A 162 -6.94 -9.68 -12.45
C SER A 162 -7.14 -8.22 -12.05
N PRO A 163 -8.24 -7.54 -12.43
CA PRO A 163 -8.67 -6.37 -11.69
C PRO A 163 -8.86 -6.70 -10.21
N PHE A 164 -8.49 -5.77 -9.36
CA PHE A 164 -8.71 -5.84 -7.93
C PHE A 164 -9.21 -4.51 -7.36
N PHE A 165 -9.93 -4.64 -6.26
CA PHE A 165 -10.35 -3.58 -5.39
C PHE A 165 -9.83 -3.87 -3.98
N GLY A 166 -9.23 -2.87 -3.36
CA GLY A 166 -8.63 -2.92 -2.04
C GLY A 166 -9.26 -1.92 -1.10
N VAL A 167 -9.49 -2.35 0.14
CA VAL A 167 -9.84 -1.47 1.25
C VAL A 167 -8.83 -1.68 2.35
N SER A 168 -8.22 -0.60 2.82
CA SER A 168 -7.25 -0.64 3.91
C SER A 168 -7.52 0.45 4.93
N MET A 169 -7.11 0.21 6.17
CA MET A 169 -7.12 1.16 7.26
C MET A 169 -5.67 1.47 7.60
N ILE A 170 -5.31 2.75 7.52
CA ILE A 170 -3.97 3.23 7.86
C ILE A 170 -4.10 4.14 9.07
N LYS A 171 -3.35 3.86 10.13
CA LYS A 171 -3.30 4.78 11.27
C LYS A 171 -2.32 5.91 10.97
N LEU A 172 -2.82 7.13 10.85
CA LEU A 172 -1.97 8.30 10.67
C LEU A 172 -1.72 8.97 12.04
N ASN A 173 -0.51 8.81 12.58
CA ASN A 173 -0.14 9.33 13.89
C ASN A 173 -0.03 10.86 13.87
N LYS A 174 -1.13 11.54 14.21
CA LYS A 174 -1.18 12.92 14.76
C LYS A 174 -2.56 13.32 15.30
N SER A 175 -3.41 12.37 15.65
CA SER A 175 -4.65 12.69 16.37
C SER A 175 -4.41 12.46 17.86
N TYR A 176 -4.14 13.54 18.61
CA TYR A 176 -4.17 13.58 20.08
C TYR A 176 -5.60 13.39 20.62
N LYS A 177 -6.35 12.42 20.08
CA LYS A 177 -7.68 12.05 20.57
C LYS A 177 -7.57 10.65 21.17
N PRO A 178 -7.82 10.48 22.49
CA PRO A 178 -7.79 9.15 23.09
C PRO A 178 -8.86 8.28 22.43
N GLY A 179 -8.44 7.15 21.88
CA GLY A 179 -9.31 6.17 21.22
C GLY A 179 -8.51 5.15 20.41
N VAL A 180 -8.77 3.86 20.60
CA VAL A 180 -8.04 2.79 19.89
C VAL A 180 -8.25 2.88 18.37
N LEU A 181 -9.43 3.35 17.93
CA LEU A 181 -9.80 3.56 16.54
C LEU A 181 -9.57 4.99 16.04
N SER A 182 -9.17 5.92 16.91
CA SER A 182 -8.96 7.31 16.50
C SER A 182 -7.71 7.41 15.61
N GLY A 183 -7.84 8.12 14.49
CA GLY A 183 -6.74 8.34 13.55
C GLY A 183 -6.53 7.23 12.51
N TYR A 184 -7.34 6.17 12.50
CA TYR A 184 -7.41 5.28 11.33
C TYR A 184 -8.19 5.96 10.21
N LYS A 185 -7.65 5.90 9.00
CA LYS A 185 -8.30 6.39 7.79
C LYS A 185 -8.49 5.25 6.79
N PRO A 186 -9.68 5.18 6.16
CA PRO A 186 -9.87 4.28 5.04
C PRO A 186 -9.03 4.76 3.86
N ASN A 187 -8.47 3.81 3.14
CA ASN A 187 -7.78 3.99 1.88
C ASN A 187 -8.29 2.94 0.89
N PHE A 188 -8.80 3.41 -0.23
CA PHE A 188 -9.39 2.60 -1.30
C PHE A 188 -8.41 2.51 -2.45
N THR A 189 -8.17 1.30 -2.95
CA THR A 189 -7.22 1.03 -4.02
C THR A 189 -7.90 0.27 -5.14
N PHE A 190 -7.64 0.66 -6.39
CA PHE A 190 -8.09 -0.07 -7.58
C PHE A 190 -6.89 -0.31 -8.48
N GLY A 191 -6.73 -1.53 -8.99
CA GLY A 191 -5.61 -1.87 -9.87
C GLY A 191 -5.81 -3.16 -10.67
N LEU A 192 -4.76 -3.60 -11.35
CA LEU A 192 -4.71 -4.81 -12.16
C LEU A 192 -3.49 -5.65 -11.75
N PHE A 193 -3.65 -6.89 -11.32
CA PHE A 193 -2.52 -7.82 -11.20
C PHE A 193 -2.20 -8.44 -12.57
N LEU A 194 -0.91 -8.47 -12.95
CA LEU A 194 -0.41 -9.08 -14.18
C LEU A 194 0.53 -10.25 -13.87
N ASN A 195 -0.02 -11.43 -13.58
CA ASN A 195 0.83 -12.58 -13.30
C ASN A 195 1.30 -13.22 -14.61
N LYS A 196 2.56 -13.65 -14.69
CA LYS A 196 3.12 -14.44 -15.81
C LYS A 196 3.46 -15.85 -15.34
#